data_AF-A0A812JLK7-F1
#
_entry.id   AF-A0A812JLK7-F1
#
_cell.length_a   1.000
_cell.length_b   1.000
_cell.length_c   1.000
_cell.angle_alpha   90.00
_cell.angle_beta   90.00
_cell.angle_gamma   90.00
#
_symmetry.space_group_name_H-M   'P 1'
#
loop_
_entity.id
_entity.type
_entity.pdbx_description
1 polymer ?
#
loop_
_entity_poly.entity_id
_entity_poly.type
_entity_poly.pdbx_seq_one_letter_code
_entity_poly.pdbx_strand_id
1 'polypeptide(L)'
;MNMMNMQQMMAKAGGAPPQPGMNAMNPMAAMMGMGNMPGNGMGATPAAAAEKDKPTLKEDDDETIDPDIRELGDYFNIEERWVVRLNEAMKKRQDTKTVDIEKLYEVLEKARSPTGLLTVQIGKMECGQFVGKIKPDKDVERMARKFKLDDPVTSRLTELKVWRKRNGQEDRATKDLERIEYHLRFAKRPNALCTLLVARLLEGEIDELPDLTNAEKIMTDFKLDEDACSKMREIIEKRSADEERVLTCVRKHLKNSSNASSMLCKIARQLIDGGDLPDPPERPQKGKGGGKDGKDDGERGERKDRDGDRHHDRDRDRNDRGHKRDRSRSRDRRDRRDSRGR
;
A
#
# COMPACT_ATOMS: atom_id res chain seq x y z
N MET A 1 -26.74 59.61 24.38
CA MET A 1 -26.02 59.51 23.10
C MET A 1 -25.29 58.17 23.04
N ASN A 2 -25.92 57.17 22.41
CA ASN A 2 -25.27 56.23 21.49
C ASN A 2 -26.38 55.36 20.90
N MET A 3 -26.60 55.54 19.60
CA MET A 3 -27.62 54.91 18.78
C MET A 3 -27.12 53.59 18.20
N MET A 4 -28.07 52.67 17.98
CA MET A 4 -28.12 51.68 16.89
C MET A 4 -27.07 50.57 16.87
N ASN A 5 -27.50 49.33 17.13
CA ASN A 5 -27.65 48.36 16.04
C ASN A 5 -28.63 47.25 16.44
N MET A 6 -29.88 47.40 16.03
CA MET A 6 -30.99 46.45 16.24
C MET A 6 -31.52 46.07 14.85
N GLN A 7 -30.74 45.30 14.09
CA GLN A 7 -31.16 44.86 12.77
C GLN A 7 -30.44 43.56 12.36
N GLN A 8 -30.95 42.41 12.82
CA GLN A 8 -31.10 41.16 12.04
C GLN A 8 -31.51 40.00 12.96
N MET A 9 -32.78 40.00 13.35
CA MET A 9 -33.55 38.78 13.56
C MET A 9 -34.55 38.71 12.41
N MET A 10 -34.45 37.71 11.52
CA MET A 10 -35.53 37.11 10.70
C MET A 10 -34.89 36.25 9.59
N ALA A 11 -35.01 34.93 9.68
CA ALA A 11 -35.29 34.01 8.56
C ALA A 11 -35.21 32.55 9.02
N LYS A 12 -36.34 32.07 9.52
CA LYS A 12 -36.66 30.65 9.74
C LYS A 12 -37.78 30.32 8.75
N ALA A 13 -37.49 29.63 7.66
CA ALA A 13 -38.50 29.02 6.78
C ALA A 13 -37.83 27.98 5.88
N GLY A 14 -38.48 26.82 5.73
CA GLY A 14 -37.92 25.59 5.17
C GLY A 14 -37.68 25.60 3.67
N GLY A 15 -36.75 24.72 3.27
CA GLY A 15 -36.52 24.31 1.88
C GLY A 15 -36.56 22.77 1.80
N ALA A 16 -37.45 22.27 0.96
CA ALA A 16 -37.64 20.87 0.62
C ALA A 16 -36.38 20.25 -0.05
N PRO A 17 -36.21 18.92 -0.04
CA PRO A 17 -35.10 18.25 -0.71
C PRO A 17 -35.28 18.24 -2.24
N PRO A 18 -34.27 18.57 -3.05
CA PRO A 18 -34.31 18.37 -4.49
C PRO A 18 -34.20 16.89 -4.84
N GLN A 19 -35.12 16.44 -5.70
CA GLN A 19 -35.15 15.10 -6.29
C GLN A 19 -33.96 14.85 -7.25
N PRO A 20 -33.63 13.57 -7.50
CA PRO A 20 -32.60 13.16 -8.45
C PRO A 20 -33.11 13.28 -9.89
N GLY A 21 -32.58 14.28 -10.61
CA GLY A 21 -32.86 14.53 -12.02
C GLY A 21 -31.67 14.15 -12.92
N MET A 22 -31.94 13.23 -13.84
CA MET A 22 -31.11 12.85 -14.97
C MET A 22 -30.65 14.06 -15.79
N ASN A 23 -29.40 14.04 -16.29
CA ASN A 23 -28.94 14.62 -17.56
C ASN A 23 -27.50 14.14 -17.80
N ALA A 24 -27.22 13.32 -18.81
CA ALA A 24 -27.22 13.61 -20.24
C ALA A 24 -26.00 14.42 -20.70
N MET A 25 -25.28 13.81 -21.64
CA MET A 25 -24.44 14.41 -22.68
C MET A 25 -23.05 14.95 -22.32
N ASN A 26 -22.05 14.20 -22.78
CA ASN A 26 -20.75 14.72 -23.21
C ASN A 26 -20.91 15.57 -24.48
N PRO A 27 -20.31 16.77 -24.54
CA PRO A 27 -19.91 17.39 -25.79
C PRO A 27 -18.46 17.90 -25.70
N MET A 28 -17.49 17.12 -26.16
CA MET A 28 -16.17 17.68 -26.49
C MET A 28 -15.55 16.97 -27.69
N ALA A 29 -16.28 17.08 -28.81
CA ALA A 29 -15.76 16.94 -30.16
C ALA A 29 -15.82 18.33 -30.80
N ALA A 30 -14.74 19.12 -30.69
CA ALA A 30 -14.48 20.31 -31.52
C ALA A 30 -13.10 20.93 -31.17
N MET A 31 -12.01 20.42 -31.75
CA MET A 31 -10.84 21.26 -31.99
C MET A 31 -10.03 20.72 -33.19
N MET A 32 -10.66 20.82 -34.37
CA MET A 32 -9.94 20.86 -35.64
C MET A 32 -9.60 22.32 -35.97
N GLY A 33 -8.36 22.54 -36.41
CA GLY A 33 -8.02 23.60 -37.37
C GLY A 33 -7.43 24.88 -36.78
N MET A 34 -6.12 25.09 -36.99
CA MET A 34 -5.59 26.22 -37.78
C MET A 34 -4.05 26.34 -37.68
N GLY A 35 -3.41 26.65 -38.82
CA GLY A 35 -2.04 27.18 -38.95
C GLY A 35 -1.01 26.13 -39.39
N ASN A 36 -0.71 25.90 -40.67
CA ASN A 36 -0.25 26.82 -41.72
C ASN A 36 0.98 27.66 -41.31
N MET A 37 2.18 27.13 -41.56
CA MET A 37 3.44 27.88 -41.62
C MET A 37 4.20 27.44 -42.89
N PRO A 38 4.32 28.31 -43.91
CA PRO A 38 5.19 28.10 -45.06
C PRO A 38 6.54 28.80 -44.86
N GLY A 39 7.60 28.17 -45.37
CA GLY A 39 8.70 28.87 -46.06
C GLY A 39 9.81 29.54 -45.24
N ASN A 40 11.02 28.99 -45.35
CA ASN A 40 12.35 29.62 -45.47
C ASN A 40 13.40 28.69 -44.86
N GLY A 41 14.53 28.33 -45.45
CA GLY A 41 15.22 28.64 -46.71
C GLY A 41 16.46 27.73 -46.69
N MET A 42 16.75 26.97 -47.74
CA MET A 42 17.72 27.33 -48.78
C MET A 42 19.09 27.77 -48.24
N GLY A 43 19.99 26.79 -48.09
CA GLY A 43 21.42 26.99 -47.85
C GLY A 43 22.17 25.77 -48.37
N ALA A 44 22.85 25.95 -49.50
CA ALA A 44 23.44 24.90 -50.31
C ALA A 44 24.98 24.81 -50.13
N THR A 45 25.48 23.57 -50.29
CA THR A 45 26.83 23.13 -50.71
C THR A 45 28.01 23.25 -49.71
N PRO A 46 29.12 22.48 -49.89
CA PRO A 46 29.40 21.43 -50.89
C PRO A 46 29.83 20.06 -50.33
N ALA A 47 29.84 19.12 -51.25
CA ALA A 47 30.37 17.76 -51.15
C ALA A 47 31.83 17.70 -50.69
N ALA A 48 32.11 16.78 -49.77
CA ALA A 48 33.42 16.16 -49.61
C ALA A 48 33.20 14.65 -49.44
N ALA A 49 33.76 13.91 -50.38
CA ALA A 49 33.81 12.47 -50.41
C ALA A 49 34.46 11.93 -49.13
N ALA A 50 33.73 11.11 -48.38
CA ALA A 50 34.29 10.20 -47.39
C ALA A 50 33.70 8.82 -47.66
N GLU A 51 34.59 7.85 -47.65
CA GLU A 51 34.48 6.56 -48.30
C GLU A 51 33.36 5.69 -47.75
N LYS A 52 32.89 4.82 -48.66
CA LYS A 52 31.97 3.72 -48.43
C LYS A 52 32.51 2.78 -47.36
N ASP A 53 32.18 3.04 -46.10
CA ASP A 53 32.14 1.99 -45.09
C ASP A 53 30.80 1.27 -45.28
N LYS A 54 30.85 0.20 -46.09
CA LYS A 54 29.72 -0.70 -46.34
C LYS A 54 29.45 -1.37 -44.99
N PRO A 55 28.32 -1.09 -44.29
CA PRO A 55 28.02 -1.79 -43.06
C PRO A 55 27.92 -3.26 -43.41
N THR A 56 28.92 -4.02 -42.97
CA THR A 56 28.89 -5.48 -42.92
C THR A 56 27.69 -5.82 -42.07
N LEU A 57 26.57 -6.09 -42.76
CA LEU A 57 25.44 -6.84 -42.24
C LEU A 57 26.07 -8.09 -41.64
N LYS A 58 26.21 -8.09 -40.31
CA LYS A 58 26.47 -9.32 -39.57
C LYS A 58 25.33 -10.21 -39.98
N GLU A 59 25.65 -11.27 -40.72
CA GLU A 59 24.70 -12.30 -41.09
C GLU A 59 23.91 -12.61 -39.84
N ASP A 60 22.61 -12.37 -39.93
CA ASP A 60 21.66 -12.59 -38.87
C ASP A 60 21.90 -14.02 -38.38
N ASP A 61 22.61 -14.14 -37.24
CA ASP A 61 22.59 -15.35 -36.44
C ASP A 61 21.10 -15.58 -36.21
N ASP A 62 20.51 -16.48 -37.01
CA ASP A 62 19.12 -16.88 -36.93
C ASP A 62 18.93 -17.31 -35.47
N GLU A 63 18.47 -16.34 -34.67
CA GLU A 63 18.80 -16.30 -33.26
C GLU A 63 18.11 -17.48 -32.65
N THR A 64 18.87 -18.54 -32.39
CA THR A 64 18.30 -19.82 -31.99
C THR A 64 17.57 -19.55 -30.69
N ILE A 65 16.24 -19.50 -30.78
CA ILE A 65 15.38 -19.20 -29.65
C ILE A 65 15.63 -20.31 -28.64
N ASP A 66 15.87 -19.90 -27.40
CA ASP A 66 16.11 -20.86 -26.35
C ASP A 66 14.92 -21.84 -26.22
N PRO A 67 15.17 -23.15 -26.08
CA PRO A 67 14.11 -24.15 -26.04
C PRO A 67 13.09 -23.89 -24.93
N ASP A 68 13.51 -23.39 -23.76
CA ASP A 68 12.61 -23.13 -22.62
C ASP A 68 11.66 -21.95 -22.92
N ILE A 69 12.16 -20.95 -23.66
CA ILE A 69 11.39 -19.78 -24.09
C ILE A 69 10.40 -20.16 -25.21
N ARG A 70 10.83 -21.03 -26.13
CA ARG A 70 9.96 -21.58 -27.18
C ARG A 70 8.84 -22.43 -26.58
N GLU A 71 9.17 -23.31 -25.63
CA GLU A 71 8.18 -24.13 -24.91
C GLU A 71 7.16 -23.26 -24.18
N LEU A 72 7.60 -22.17 -23.53
CA LEU A 72 6.70 -21.21 -22.88
C LEU A 72 5.76 -20.56 -23.89
N GLY A 73 6.28 -20.17 -25.06
CA GLY A 73 5.51 -19.61 -26.16
C GLY A 73 4.44 -20.56 -26.67
N ASP A 74 4.82 -21.80 -26.94
CA ASP A 74 3.93 -22.87 -27.41
C ASP A 74 2.86 -23.22 -26.37
N TYR A 75 3.23 -23.35 -25.08
CA TYR A 75 2.31 -23.73 -24.00
C TYR A 75 1.16 -22.72 -23.82
N PHE A 76 1.46 -21.42 -23.92
CA PHE A 76 0.45 -20.36 -23.77
C PHE A 76 -0.12 -19.84 -25.11
N ASN A 77 0.28 -20.43 -26.25
CA ASN A 77 -0.04 -19.96 -27.61
C ASN A 77 0.27 -18.47 -27.81
N ILE A 78 1.47 -18.05 -27.42
CA ILE A 78 1.95 -16.67 -27.58
C ILE A 78 2.47 -16.50 -29.01
N GLU A 79 2.16 -15.36 -29.63
CA GLU A 79 2.67 -15.04 -30.97
C GLU A 79 4.20 -14.98 -30.98
N GLU A 80 4.80 -15.56 -32.02
CA GLU A 80 6.26 -15.67 -32.22
C GLU A 80 7.01 -14.35 -31.99
N ARG A 81 6.40 -13.22 -32.41
CA ARG A 81 6.97 -11.87 -32.21
C ARG A 81 7.31 -11.58 -30.75
N TRP A 82 6.48 -12.01 -29.81
CA TRP A 82 6.70 -11.76 -28.38
C TRP A 82 7.70 -12.76 -27.78
N VAL A 83 7.77 -13.98 -28.32
CA VAL A 83 8.75 -15.00 -27.94
C VAL A 83 10.16 -14.54 -28.30
N VAL A 84 10.35 -14.00 -29.51
CA VAL A 84 11.64 -13.40 -29.93
C VAL A 84 12.04 -12.25 -29.02
N ARG A 85 11.11 -11.32 -28.71
CA ARG A 85 11.40 -10.21 -27.81
C ARG A 85 11.72 -10.66 -26.38
N LEU A 86 11.05 -11.71 -25.89
CA LEU A 86 11.38 -12.31 -24.59
C LEU A 86 12.79 -12.92 -24.61
N ASN A 87 13.18 -13.60 -25.70
CA ASN A 87 14.52 -14.16 -25.88
C ASN A 87 15.60 -13.06 -25.83
N GLU A 88 15.39 -11.93 -26.50
CA GLU A 88 16.29 -10.78 -26.44
C GLU A 88 16.42 -10.21 -25.02
N ALA A 89 15.31 -10.11 -24.28
CA ALA A 89 15.33 -9.66 -22.89
C ALA A 89 16.06 -10.64 -21.97
N MET A 90 15.86 -11.95 -22.16
CA MET A 90 16.52 -13.02 -21.40
C MET A 90 18.02 -13.12 -21.71
N LYS A 91 18.45 -12.78 -22.94
CA LYS A 91 19.87 -12.71 -23.29
C LYS A 91 20.67 -11.73 -22.43
N LYS A 92 20.02 -10.68 -21.94
CA LYS A 92 20.62 -9.69 -21.02
C LYS A 92 20.69 -10.19 -19.58
N ARG A 93 19.99 -11.28 -19.24
CA ARG A 93 19.75 -11.79 -17.88
C ARG A 93 20.05 -13.30 -17.74
N GLN A 94 21.13 -13.76 -18.37
CA GLN A 94 21.48 -15.20 -18.40
C GLN A 94 21.68 -15.81 -17.01
N ASP A 95 22.05 -15.00 -16.02
CA ASP A 95 22.25 -15.39 -14.62
C ASP A 95 20.95 -15.78 -13.90
N THR A 96 19.82 -15.19 -14.30
CA THR A 96 18.52 -15.33 -13.65
C THR A 96 17.47 -16.00 -14.54
N LYS A 97 17.87 -16.43 -15.73
CA LYS A 97 16.97 -16.99 -16.76
C LYS A 97 16.03 -18.08 -16.26
N THR A 98 16.56 -19.17 -15.68
CA THR A 98 15.74 -20.31 -15.23
C THR A 98 14.68 -19.87 -14.21
N VAL A 99 15.10 -19.03 -13.27
CA VAL A 99 14.24 -18.51 -12.19
C VAL A 99 13.18 -17.54 -12.72
N ASP A 100 13.55 -16.75 -13.73
CA ASP A 100 12.63 -15.81 -14.38
C ASP A 100 11.61 -16.55 -15.26
N ILE A 101 12.01 -17.59 -16.01
CA ILE A 101 11.12 -18.44 -16.81
C ILE A 101 10.09 -19.15 -15.91
N GLU A 102 10.53 -19.78 -14.83
CA GLU A 102 9.61 -20.39 -13.86
C GLU A 102 8.61 -19.37 -13.30
N LYS A 103 9.07 -18.14 -13.05
CA LYS A 103 8.19 -17.09 -12.55
C LYS A 103 7.17 -16.65 -13.60
N LEU A 104 7.57 -16.56 -14.86
CA LEU A 104 6.67 -16.28 -15.97
C LEU A 104 5.59 -17.36 -16.09
N TYR A 105 5.94 -18.65 -16.01
CA TYR A 105 4.96 -19.74 -16.03
C TYR A 105 3.86 -19.53 -14.96
N GLU A 106 4.23 -19.28 -13.70
CA GLU A 106 3.26 -19.06 -12.62
C GLU A 106 2.36 -17.84 -12.82
N VAL A 107 2.92 -16.77 -13.36
CA VAL A 107 2.23 -15.49 -13.55
C VAL A 107 1.28 -15.57 -14.74
N LEU A 108 1.71 -16.23 -15.83
CA LEU A 108 0.92 -16.41 -17.05
C LEU A 108 -0.21 -17.44 -16.86
N GLU A 109 0.02 -18.50 -16.08
CA GLU A 109 -1.01 -19.50 -15.77
C GLU A 109 -2.24 -18.90 -15.06
N LYS A 110 -2.04 -17.87 -14.24
CA LYS A 110 -3.12 -17.18 -13.51
C LYS A 110 -3.75 -16.04 -14.30
N ALA A 111 -3.18 -15.67 -15.45
CA ALA A 111 -3.59 -14.49 -16.19
C ALA A 111 -4.83 -14.75 -17.06
N ARG A 112 -5.74 -13.76 -17.14
CA ARG A 112 -6.87 -13.81 -18.08
C ARG A 112 -6.42 -13.73 -19.55
N SER A 113 -5.31 -13.04 -19.82
CA SER A 113 -4.69 -12.91 -21.12
C SER A 113 -3.16 -13.06 -20.96
N PRO A 114 -2.61 -14.26 -21.20
CA PRO A 114 -1.19 -14.54 -21.09
C PRO A 114 -0.34 -13.63 -21.98
N THR A 115 -0.69 -13.48 -23.26
CA THR A 115 0.06 -12.64 -24.21
C THR A 115 0.14 -11.19 -23.75
N GLY A 116 -0.99 -10.59 -23.35
CA GLY A 116 -1.01 -9.21 -22.86
C GLY A 116 -0.17 -9.02 -21.60
N LEU A 117 -0.26 -9.95 -20.63
CA LEU A 117 0.54 -9.87 -19.41
C LEU A 117 2.03 -10.07 -19.69
N LEU A 118 2.40 -10.97 -20.61
CA LEU A 118 3.79 -11.18 -21.00
C LEU A 118 4.42 -9.89 -21.52
N THR A 119 3.73 -9.12 -22.37
CA THR A 119 4.28 -7.85 -22.87
C THR A 119 4.66 -6.87 -21.76
N VAL A 120 3.87 -6.82 -20.68
CA VAL A 120 4.15 -5.99 -19.51
C VAL A 120 5.36 -6.54 -18.75
N GLN A 121 5.49 -7.87 -18.62
CA GLN A 121 6.64 -8.49 -17.94
C GLN A 121 7.94 -8.33 -18.73
N ILE A 122 7.91 -8.42 -20.06
CA ILE A 122 9.06 -8.12 -20.93
C ILE A 122 9.50 -6.67 -20.69
N GLY A 123 8.56 -5.71 -20.67
CA GLY A 123 8.89 -4.32 -20.36
C GLY A 123 9.54 -4.16 -18.99
N LYS A 124 9.05 -4.87 -17.96
CA LYS A 124 9.69 -4.89 -16.63
C LYS A 124 11.08 -5.53 -16.66
N MET A 125 11.30 -6.58 -17.46
CA MET A 125 12.61 -7.22 -17.62
C MET A 125 13.60 -6.27 -18.29
N GLU A 126 13.17 -5.58 -19.35
CA GLU A 126 13.96 -4.58 -20.08
C GLU A 126 14.35 -3.39 -19.18
N CYS A 127 13.43 -2.94 -18.31
CA CYS A 127 13.71 -1.90 -17.31
C CYS A 127 14.48 -2.41 -16.07
N GLY A 128 14.82 -3.70 -16.00
CA GLY A 128 15.50 -4.30 -14.84
C GLY A 128 14.64 -4.41 -13.56
N GLN A 129 13.34 -4.14 -13.67
CA GLN A 129 12.36 -4.19 -12.57
C GLN A 129 11.80 -5.60 -12.35
N PHE A 130 11.93 -6.51 -13.32
CA PHE A 130 11.46 -7.88 -13.13
C PHE A 130 12.32 -8.64 -12.13
N VAL A 131 11.68 -9.23 -11.13
CA VAL A 131 12.31 -10.05 -10.09
C VAL A 131 11.72 -11.45 -10.17
N GLY A 132 12.54 -12.44 -10.54
CA GLY A 132 12.16 -13.86 -10.52
C GLY A 132 11.93 -14.39 -9.11
N LYS A 133 11.80 -15.71 -8.95
CA LYS A 133 11.72 -16.37 -7.63
C LYS A 133 13.06 -16.28 -6.88
N ILE A 134 13.32 -15.13 -6.26
CA ILE A 134 14.49 -14.98 -5.42
C ILE A 134 14.21 -15.61 -4.06
N LYS A 135 15.11 -16.49 -3.62
CA LYS A 135 15.07 -17.04 -2.27
C LYS A 135 15.20 -15.88 -1.27
N PRO A 136 14.26 -15.71 -0.33
CA PRO A 136 14.34 -14.63 0.64
C PRO A 136 15.62 -14.74 1.46
N ASP A 137 16.20 -13.58 1.77
CA ASP A 137 17.37 -13.50 2.64
C ASP A 137 16.99 -13.91 4.09
N LYS A 138 17.94 -14.41 4.87
CA LYS A 138 17.75 -14.79 6.28
C LYS A 138 17.14 -13.68 7.12
N ASP A 139 17.50 -12.41 6.86
CA ASP A 139 16.90 -11.25 7.55
C ASP A 139 15.42 -11.08 7.21
N VAL A 140 15.08 -11.22 5.92
CA VAL A 140 13.70 -11.11 5.44
C VAL A 140 12.88 -12.28 5.96
N GLU A 141 13.42 -13.51 5.94
CA GLU A 141 12.78 -14.69 6.54
C GLU A 141 12.55 -14.50 8.05
N ARG A 142 13.53 -13.96 8.79
CA ARG A 142 13.39 -13.67 10.23
C ARG A 142 12.24 -12.71 10.47
N MET A 143 12.16 -11.63 9.69
CA MET A 143 11.10 -10.63 9.80
C MET A 143 9.73 -11.22 9.42
N ALA A 144 9.67 -12.02 8.34
CA ALA A 144 8.45 -12.69 7.91
C ALA A 144 7.91 -13.63 8.99
N ARG A 145 8.77 -14.42 9.63
CA ARG A 145 8.37 -15.30 10.75
C ARG A 145 7.93 -14.50 11.97
N LYS A 146 8.65 -13.42 12.31
CA LYS A 146 8.37 -12.58 13.49
C LYS A 146 7.00 -11.91 13.41
N PHE A 147 6.65 -11.35 12.26
CA PHE A 147 5.39 -10.62 12.06
C PHE A 147 4.31 -11.43 11.33
N LYS A 148 4.57 -12.72 11.07
CA LYS A 148 3.70 -13.63 10.31
C LYS A 148 3.31 -13.02 8.96
N LEU A 149 4.32 -12.58 8.21
CA LEU A 149 4.11 -11.97 6.90
C LEU A 149 3.73 -13.02 5.85
N ASP A 150 2.81 -12.68 4.97
CA ASP A 150 2.38 -13.57 3.90
C ASP A 150 3.48 -13.67 2.81
N ASP A 151 3.48 -14.74 2.03
CA ASP A 151 4.46 -14.97 0.95
C ASP A 151 4.56 -13.79 -0.06
N PRO A 152 3.44 -13.16 -0.50
CA PRO A 152 3.52 -12.01 -1.40
C PRO A 152 4.26 -10.82 -0.79
N VAL A 153 4.10 -10.60 0.51
CA VAL A 153 4.75 -9.50 1.25
C VAL A 153 6.24 -9.79 1.41
N THR A 154 6.58 -11.03 1.76
CA THR A 154 7.96 -11.53 1.88
C THR A 154 8.70 -11.43 0.54
N SER A 155 8.03 -11.74 -0.57
CA SER A 155 8.57 -11.59 -1.92
C SER A 155 8.88 -10.12 -2.23
N ARG A 156 7.99 -9.18 -1.88
CA ARG A 156 8.22 -7.74 -2.08
C ARG A 156 9.37 -7.19 -1.24
N LEU A 157 9.51 -7.65 0.00
CA LEU A 157 10.67 -7.30 0.85
C LEU A 157 11.99 -7.79 0.26
N THR A 158 11.98 -9.00 -0.29
CA THR A 158 13.14 -9.57 -0.97
C THR A 158 13.51 -8.75 -2.21
N GLU A 159 12.51 -8.35 -3.00
CA GLU A 159 12.65 -7.46 -4.14
C GLU A 159 13.27 -6.11 -3.73
N LEU A 160 12.78 -5.47 -2.66
CA LEU A 160 13.36 -4.22 -2.13
C LEU A 160 14.85 -4.37 -1.79
N LYS A 161 15.22 -5.44 -1.07
CA LYS A 161 16.63 -5.68 -0.69
C LYS A 161 17.52 -5.86 -1.92
N VAL A 162 17.06 -6.67 -2.89
CA VAL A 162 17.79 -6.93 -4.13
C VAL A 162 17.91 -5.67 -4.99
N TRP A 163 16.85 -4.88 -5.08
CA TRP A 163 16.83 -3.62 -5.82
C TRP A 163 17.85 -2.62 -5.25
N ARG A 164 17.89 -2.42 -3.93
CA ARG A 164 18.90 -1.58 -3.27
C ARG A 164 20.32 -2.09 -3.51
N LYS A 165 20.53 -3.41 -3.44
CA LYS A 165 21.84 -4.01 -3.69
C LYS A 165 22.33 -3.77 -5.13
N ARG A 166 21.46 -3.92 -6.13
CA ARG A 166 21.78 -3.64 -7.53
C ARG A 166 22.16 -2.18 -7.78
N ASN A 167 21.56 -1.25 -7.02
CA ASN A 167 21.87 0.17 -7.09
C ASN A 167 23.08 0.58 -6.22
N GLY A 168 23.84 -0.38 -5.67
CA GLY A 168 25.02 -0.11 -4.83
C GLY A 168 24.69 0.46 -3.44
N GLN A 169 23.43 0.34 -2.99
CA GLN A 169 22.93 0.88 -1.72
C GLN A 169 22.70 -0.22 -0.66
N GLU A 170 23.66 -1.13 -0.48
CA GLU A 170 23.52 -2.28 0.43
C GLU A 170 23.31 -1.87 1.89
N ASP A 171 24.01 -0.83 2.38
CA ASP A 171 23.82 -0.29 3.73
C ASP A 171 22.41 0.27 3.93
N ARG A 172 21.82 0.88 2.90
CA ARG A 172 20.44 1.39 2.97
C ARG A 172 19.44 0.25 2.98
N ALA A 173 19.71 -0.84 2.27
CA ALA A 173 18.83 -2.01 2.29
C ALA A 173 18.65 -2.56 3.71
N THR A 174 19.74 -2.65 4.49
CA THR A 174 19.68 -3.10 5.88
C THR A 174 18.93 -2.12 6.77
N LYS A 175 19.21 -0.80 6.63
CA LYS A 175 18.50 0.25 7.38
C LYS A 175 17.01 0.29 7.06
N ASP A 176 16.63 0.14 5.79
CA ASP A 176 15.23 0.10 5.35
C ASP A 176 14.52 -1.10 5.99
N LEU A 177 15.14 -2.28 6.05
CA LEU A 177 14.58 -3.46 6.73
C LEU A 177 14.42 -3.25 8.24
N GLU A 178 15.41 -2.67 8.91
CA GLU A 178 15.33 -2.34 10.34
C GLU A 178 14.21 -1.36 10.64
N ARG A 179 14.04 -0.33 9.79
CA ARG A 179 12.97 0.66 9.93
C ARG A 179 11.61 0.05 9.65
N ILE A 180 11.46 -0.74 8.59
CA ILE A 180 10.21 -1.46 8.32
C ILE A 180 9.87 -2.35 9.53
N GLU A 181 10.83 -3.12 10.03
CA GLU A 181 10.63 -3.94 11.24
C GLU A 181 10.13 -3.09 12.41
N TYR A 182 10.71 -1.92 12.62
CA TYR A 182 10.34 -1.03 13.70
C TYR A 182 8.91 -0.46 13.53
N HIS A 183 8.54 -0.03 12.31
CA HIS A 183 7.17 0.40 11.98
C HIS A 183 6.13 -0.72 12.18
N LEU A 184 6.50 -1.97 11.87
CA LEU A 184 5.61 -3.13 12.03
C LEU A 184 5.32 -3.48 13.49
N ARG A 185 6.18 -3.12 14.44
CA ARG A 185 5.93 -3.35 15.89
C ARG A 185 4.69 -2.62 16.40
N PHE A 186 4.37 -1.47 15.81
CA PHE A 186 3.23 -0.64 16.21
C PHE A 186 2.02 -0.79 15.25
N ALA A 187 2.05 -1.80 14.38
CA ALA A 187 1.05 -1.99 13.33
C ALA A 187 0.02 -3.05 13.69
N LYS A 188 -1.26 -2.67 13.68
CA LYS A 188 -2.38 -3.60 13.85
C LYS A 188 -2.49 -4.62 12.70
N ARG A 189 -2.04 -4.24 11.50
CA ARG A 189 -2.08 -5.05 10.27
C ARG A 189 -0.71 -5.04 9.59
N PRO A 190 0.24 -5.87 10.05
CA PRO A 190 1.62 -5.82 9.56
C PRO A 190 1.73 -6.10 8.06
N ASN A 191 0.97 -7.07 7.52
CA ASN A 191 0.98 -7.38 6.08
C ASN A 191 0.63 -6.18 5.18
N ALA A 192 -0.45 -5.47 5.53
CA ALA A 192 -0.91 -4.33 4.76
C ALA A 192 0.08 -3.15 4.85
N LEU A 193 0.58 -2.87 6.06
CA LEU A 193 1.54 -1.79 6.26
C LEU A 193 2.87 -2.08 5.55
N CYS A 194 3.42 -3.29 5.71
CA CYS A 194 4.66 -3.68 5.06
C CYS A 194 4.57 -3.52 3.54
N THR A 195 3.47 -4.00 2.94
CA THR A 195 3.23 -3.88 1.50
C THR A 195 3.21 -2.42 1.04
N LEU A 196 2.59 -1.54 1.82
CA LEU A 196 2.51 -0.10 1.53
C LEU A 196 3.89 0.57 1.64
N LEU A 197 4.62 0.35 2.74
CA LEU A 197 5.93 0.94 2.95
C LEU A 197 6.94 0.49 1.88
N VAL A 198 6.94 -0.81 1.55
CA VAL A 198 7.81 -1.36 0.52
C VAL A 198 7.47 -0.80 -0.86
N ALA A 199 6.18 -0.65 -1.19
CA ALA A 199 5.77 -0.04 -2.46
C ALA A 199 6.30 1.39 -2.60
N ARG A 200 6.15 2.22 -1.57
CA ARG A 200 6.61 3.63 -1.59
C ARG A 200 8.14 3.75 -1.72
N LEU A 201 8.89 2.83 -1.10
CA LEU A 201 10.34 2.76 -1.24
C LEU A 201 10.78 2.30 -2.64
N LEU A 202 10.10 1.29 -3.21
CA LEU A 202 10.40 0.78 -4.55
C LEU A 202 10.03 1.78 -5.66
N GLU A 203 8.94 2.52 -5.48
CA GLU A 203 8.50 3.56 -6.40
C GLU A 203 9.35 4.83 -6.30
N GLY A 204 10.15 4.96 -5.24
CA GLY A 204 10.95 6.15 -4.98
C GLY A 204 10.12 7.36 -4.54
N GLU A 205 8.88 7.17 -4.08
CA GLU A 205 8.09 8.24 -3.47
C GLU A 205 8.75 8.75 -2.18
N ILE A 206 9.40 7.85 -1.47
CA ILE A 206 10.11 8.11 -0.22
C ILE A 206 11.50 7.51 -0.36
N ASP A 207 12.53 8.33 -0.16
CA ASP A 207 13.91 7.84 -0.16
C ASP A 207 14.24 7.07 1.12
N GLU A 208 13.68 7.51 2.25
CA GLU A 208 14.04 7.06 3.59
C GLU A 208 12.82 7.14 4.54
N LEU A 209 12.53 6.06 5.25
CA LEU A 209 11.40 6.00 6.20
C LEU A 209 11.68 6.86 7.45
N PRO A 210 10.68 7.57 8.00
CA PRO A 210 10.88 8.38 9.20
C PRO A 210 11.23 7.50 10.40
N ASP A 211 12.09 8.03 11.27
CA ASP A 211 12.48 7.41 12.53
C ASP A 211 11.33 7.58 13.54
N LEU A 212 11.00 6.52 14.28
CA LEU A 212 9.96 6.59 15.33
C LEU A 212 10.57 6.68 16.73
N THR A 213 11.90 6.78 16.88
CA THR A 213 12.58 6.77 18.19
C THR A 213 12.03 7.83 19.15
N ASN A 214 11.76 9.05 18.65
CA ASN A 214 11.17 10.12 19.47
C ASN A 214 9.71 9.86 19.80
N ALA A 215 8.97 9.27 18.87
CA ALA A 215 7.57 8.88 19.07
C ALA A 215 7.45 7.74 20.09
N GLU A 216 8.35 6.75 20.07
CA GLU A 216 8.38 5.63 21.02
C GLU A 216 8.60 6.10 22.46
N LYS A 217 9.46 7.10 22.67
CA LYS A 217 9.62 7.74 23.99
C LYS A 217 8.28 8.26 24.50
N ILE A 218 7.51 8.95 23.65
CA ILE A 218 6.18 9.45 24.01
C ILE A 218 5.19 8.29 24.24
N MET A 219 5.20 7.28 23.39
CA MET A 219 4.34 6.10 23.57
C MET A 219 4.59 5.42 24.92
N THR A 220 5.86 5.32 25.32
CA THR A 220 6.30 4.69 26.57
C THR A 220 6.00 5.58 27.78
N ASP A 221 6.37 6.87 27.72
CA ASP A 221 6.17 7.85 28.79
C ASP A 221 4.70 7.95 29.21
N PHE A 222 3.79 7.91 28.24
CA PHE A 222 2.35 8.02 28.47
C PHE A 222 1.61 6.68 28.49
N LYS A 223 2.33 5.56 28.36
CA LYS A 223 1.77 4.19 28.33
C LYS A 223 0.60 4.07 27.35
N LEU A 224 0.81 4.51 26.12
CA LEU A 224 -0.21 4.45 25.08
C LEU A 224 -0.57 2.99 24.76
N ASP A 225 -1.85 2.73 24.63
CA ASP A 225 -2.38 1.47 24.09
C ASP A 225 -2.00 1.26 22.61
N GLU A 226 -2.22 0.04 22.12
CA GLU A 226 -1.82 -0.38 20.78
C GLU A 226 -2.46 0.46 19.67
N ASP A 227 -3.75 0.81 19.82
CA ASP A 227 -4.47 1.62 18.84
C ASP A 227 -3.90 3.06 18.78
N ALA A 228 -3.59 3.67 19.94
CA ALA A 228 -2.94 4.98 20.01
C ALA A 228 -1.51 4.94 19.45
N CYS A 229 -0.73 3.88 19.72
CA CYS A 229 0.59 3.68 19.13
C CYS A 229 0.52 3.63 17.59
N SER A 230 -0.46 2.90 17.05
CA SER A 230 -0.65 2.83 15.59
C SER A 230 -0.99 4.19 14.98
N LYS A 231 -1.78 5.01 15.68
CA LYS A 231 -2.11 6.38 15.25
C LYS A 231 -0.92 7.33 15.36
N MET A 232 -0.10 7.22 16.41
CA MET A 232 1.15 7.98 16.51
C MET A 232 2.07 7.68 15.33
N ARG A 233 2.26 6.41 14.97
CA ARG A 233 3.05 6.02 13.78
C ARG A 233 2.52 6.68 12.51
N GLU A 234 1.20 6.60 12.28
CA GLU A 234 0.55 7.17 11.09
C GLU A 234 0.73 8.68 10.99
N ILE A 235 0.67 9.40 12.12
CA ILE A 235 0.95 10.84 12.17
C ILE A 235 2.38 11.14 11.70
N ILE A 236 3.37 10.40 12.22
CA ILE A 236 4.79 10.62 11.88
C ILE A 236 5.08 10.27 10.42
N GLU A 237 4.43 9.23 9.88
CA GLU A 237 4.56 8.87 8.46
C GLU A 237 4.03 9.98 7.53
N LYS A 238 2.93 10.63 7.91
CA LYS A 238 2.33 11.72 7.12
C LYS A 238 2.99 13.07 7.33
N ARG A 239 3.60 13.29 8.50
CA ARG A 239 4.23 14.56 8.91
C ARG A 239 5.71 14.40 9.19
N SER A 240 6.42 13.70 8.32
CA SER A 240 7.87 13.50 8.44
C SER A 240 8.65 14.82 8.34
N ALA A 241 8.12 15.82 7.62
CA ALA A 241 8.77 17.11 7.45
C ALA A 241 8.77 17.98 8.73
N ASP A 242 7.80 17.80 9.61
CA ASP A 242 7.61 18.62 10.82
C ASP A 242 7.43 17.79 12.09
N GLU A 243 8.09 16.63 12.12
CA GLU A 243 8.02 15.62 13.18
C GLU A 243 8.19 16.22 14.58
N GLU A 244 9.25 17.00 14.81
CA GLU A 244 9.56 17.56 16.14
C GLU A 244 8.47 18.50 16.66
N ARG A 245 7.90 19.32 15.76
CA ARG A 245 6.83 20.25 16.08
C ARG A 245 5.56 19.50 16.47
N VAL A 246 5.22 18.48 15.69
CA VAL A 246 4.05 17.64 15.92
C VAL A 246 4.18 16.87 17.24
N LEU A 247 5.32 16.22 17.48
CA LEU A 247 5.60 15.48 18.72
C LEU A 247 5.56 16.38 19.95
N THR A 248 6.07 17.62 19.85
CA THR A 248 6.00 18.60 20.93
C THR A 248 4.55 19.01 21.24
N CYS A 249 3.74 19.25 20.20
CA CYS A 249 2.34 19.59 20.36
C CYS A 249 1.52 18.44 20.96
N VAL A 250 1.73 17.22 20.46
CA VAL A 250 1.11 16.01 21.01
C VAL A 250 1.48 15.84 22.48
N ARG A 251 2.77 15.98 22.82
CA ARG A 251 3.24 15.89 24.22
C ARG A 251 2.53 16.89 25.14
N LYS A 252 2.31 18.13 24.71
CA LYS A 252 1.55 19.14 25.50
C LYS A 252 0.11 18.69 25.75
N HIS A 253 -0.57 18.19 24.71
CA HIS A 253 -1.95 17.69 24.82
C HIS A 253 -2.07 16.47 25.74
N LEU A 254 -1.13 15.53 25.63
CA LEU A 254 -1.13 14.32 26.47
C LEU A 254 -0.93 14.64 27.94
N LYS A 255 -0.05 15.59 28.30
CA LYS A 255 0.19 16.03 29.69
C LYS A 255 -1.06 16.60 30.38
N ASN A 256 -1.95 17.26 29.62
CA ASN A 256 -3.17 17.86 30.16
C ASN A 256 -4.34 16.88 30.26
N SER A 257 -4.21 15.69 29.68
CA SER A 257 -5.28 14.69 29.59
C SER A 257 -5.21 13.68 30.75
N SER A 258 -6.37 13.19 31.19
CA SER A 258 -6.45 12.06 32.14
C SER A 258 -6.27 10.69 31.46
N ASN A 259 -6.55 10.61 30.16
CA ASN A 259 -6.38 9.41 29.35
C ASN A 259 -5.65 9.78 28.05
N ALA A 260 -4.35 9.50 28.02
CA ALA A 260 -3.46 9.88 26.94
C ALA A 260 -3.82 9.18 25.61
N SER A 261 -4.12 7.89 25.63
CA SER A 261 -4.55 7.14 24.43
C SER A 261 -5.80 7.72 23.79
N SER A 262 -6.84 7.96 24.60
CA SER A 262 -8.09 8.54 24.08
C SER A 262 -7.88 9.96 23.56
N MET A 263 -7.02 10.74 24.21
CA MET A 263 -6.68 12.09 23.74
C MET A 263 -5.94 12.03 22.41
N LEU A 264 -4.94 11.16 22.27
CA LEU A 264 -4.20 10.99 21.03
C LEU A 264 -5.14 10.60 19.88
N CYS A 265 -6.01 9.63 20.09
CA CYS A 265 -6.95 9.18 19.07
C CYS A 265 -7.91 10.30 18.62
N LYS A 266 -8.28 11.23 19.52
CA LYS A 266 -9.12 12.40 19.18
C LYS A 266 -8.38 13.40 18.28
N ILE A 267 -7.11 13.69 18.60
CA ILE A 267 -6.31 14.68 17.85
C ILE A 267 -5.66 14.09 16.58
N ALA A 268 -5.50 12.77 16.51
CA ALA A 268 -4.77 12.10 15.43
C ALA A 268 -5.32 12.40 14.05
N ARG A 269 -6.65 12.44 13.89
CA ARG A 269 -7.27 12.71 12.58
C ARG A 269 -6.88 14.08 12.04
N GLN A 270 -6.93 15.12 12.88
CA GLN A 270 -6.55 16.47 12.47
C GLN A 270 -5.07 16.55 12.08
N LEU A 271 -4.20 15.87 12.82
CA LEU A 271 -2.77 15.82 12.50
C LEU A 271 -2.49 15.04 11.20
N ILE A 272 -3.17 13.92 10.96
CA ILE A 272 -3.03 13.13 9.74
C ILE A 272 -3.49 13.91 8.51
N ASP A 273 -4.56 14.69 8.65
CA ASP A 273 -5.11 15.54 7.59
C ASP A 273 -4.24 16.81 7.34
N GLY A 274 -3.11 16.96 8.04
CA GLY A 274 -2.20 18.10 7.92
C GLY A 274 -2.64 19.36 8.66
N GLY A 275 -3.71 19.27 9.47
CA GLY A 275 -4.19 20.37 10.28
C GLY A 275 -3.26 20.69 11.45
N ASP A 276 -3.26 21.95 11.86
CA ASP A 276 -2.61 22.39 13.10
C ASP A 276 -3.56 22.24 14.29
N LEU A 277 -3.02 21.72 15.39
CA LEU A 277 -3.78 21.61 16.63
C LEU A 277 -3.81 22.97 17.32
N PRO A 278 -4.98 23.40 17.83
CA PRO A 278 -5.05 24.56 18.72
C PRO A 278 -4.26 24.27 20.00
N ASP A 279 -3.78 25.32 20.67
CA ASP A 279 -3.13 25.15 21.97
C ASP A 279 -4.10 24.48 22.96
N PRO A 280 -3.62 23.50 23.75
CA PRO A 280 -4.48 22.78 24.66
C PRO A 280 -5.04 23.75 25.71
N PRO A 281 -6.33 23.67 26.07
CA PRO A 281 -6.90 24.55 27.07
C PRO A 281 -6.12 24.42 28.37
N GLU A 282 -5.72 25.56 28.95
CA GLU A 282 -5.08 25.58 30.26
C GLU A 282 -6.01 24.90 31.25
N ARG A 283 -5.57 23.76 31.79
CA ARG A 283 -6.35 23.05 32.79
C ARG A 283 -6.55 24.03 33.93
N PRO A 284 -7.79 24.44 34.27
CA PRO A 284 -8.02 25.36 35.37
C PRO A 284 -7.32 24.72 36.57
N GLN A 285 -6.33 25.44 37.12
CA GLN A 285 -5.59 24.98 38.29
C GLN A 285 -6.65 24.47 39.24
N LYS A 286 -6.58 23.16 39.55
CA LYS A 286 -7.56 22.50 40.40
C LYS A 286 -7.57 23.28 41.69
N GLY A 287 -8.50 24.24 41.77
CA GLY A 287 -8.57 25.15 42.88
C GLY A 287 -8.67 24.25 44.10
N LYS A 288 -7.88 24.53 45.13
CA LYS A 288 -8.13 24.03 46.48
C LYS A 288 -9.49 24.58 46.95
N GLY A 289 -10.57 24.24 46.26
CA GLY A 289 -11.92 24.47 46.67
C GLY A 289 -12.23 23.40 47.71
N GLY A 290 -12.03 23.76 48.97
CA GLY A 290 -12.52 22.97 50.08
C GLY A 290 -14.05 22.86 50.01
N GLY A 291 -14.56 21.67 49.71
CA GLY A 291 -15.83 21.21 50.26
C GLY A 291 -15.45 20.31 51.42
N LYS A 292 -15.54 20.75 52.68
CA LYS A 292 -16.76 21.11 53.41
C LYS A 292 -17.77 19.97 53.32
N ASP A 293 -17.62 19.10 54.32
CA ASP A 293 -18.53 18.09 54.84
C ASP A 293 -20.00 18.32 54.45
N GLY A 294 -20.38 17.75 53.31
CA GLY A 294 -21.78 17.57 52.92
C GLY A 294 -22.17 16.13 53.23
N LYS A 295 -22.33 15.86 54.53
CA LYS A 295 -22.93 14.64 55.07
C LYS A 295 -24.42 14.66 54.71
N ASP A 296 -24.77 14.11 53.55
CA ASP A 296 -26.17 13.88 53.18
C ASP A 296 -26.47 12.39 53.34
N ASP A 297 -26.87 12.07 54.57
CA ASP A 297 -27.45 10.82 54.99
C ASP A 297 -28.85 10.72 54.34
N GLY A 298 -28.99 10.00 53.23
CA GLY A 298 -30.27 9.95 52.51
C GLY A 298 -30.50 8.69 51.67
N GLU A 299 -31.15 7.71 52.28
CA GLU A 299 -32.02 6.71 51.64
C GLU A 299 -31.41 5.67 50.69
N ARG A 300 -30.85 4.67 51.36
CA ARG A 300 -31.17 3.24 51.20
C ARG A 300 -32.63 2.96 50.75
N GLY A 301 -32.89 2.94 49.45
CA GLY A 301 -33.98 2.17 48.83
C GLY A 301 -33.35 1.08 47.96
N GLU A 302 -33.16 -0.14 48.44
CA GLU A 302 -34.19 -1.20 48.48
C GLU A 302 -35.08 -1.23 47.22
N ARG A 303 -35.02 -2.38 46.52
CA ARG A 303 -36.00 -2.92 45.54
C ARG A 303 -35.85 -2.45 44.08
N LYS A 304 -35.37 -3.35 43.23
CA LYS A 304 -36.25 -4.34 42.58
C LYS A 304 -35.45 -5.25 41.66
N ASP A 305 -35.47 -6.52 42.01
CA ASP A 305 -35.48 -7.61 41.04
C ASP A 305 -36.45 -7.23 39.91
N ARG A 306 -35.90 -7.04 38.73
CA ARG A 306 -36.67 -6.94 37.50
C ARG A 306 -36.08 -7.96 36.55
N ASP A 307 -36.40 -9.21 36.88
CA ASP A 307 -36.73 -10.23 35.90
C ASP A 307 -37.55 -9.56 34.79
N GLY A 308 -36.84 -9.28 33.72
CA GLY A 308 -37.34 -8.59 32.54
C GLY A 308 -37.12 -9.50 31.37
N ASP A 309 -37.90 -10.58 31.35
CA ASP A 309 -38.29 -11.30 30.15
C ASP A 309 -38.51 -10.30 28.99
N ARG A 310 -37.53 -10.23 28.10
CA ARG A 310 -37.72 -9.67 26.76
C ARG A 310 -37.32 -10.71 25.74
N HIS A 311 -38.26 -11.65 25.58
CA HIS A 311 -38.72 -12.11 24.29
C HIS A 311 -38.65 -11.00 23.23
N HIS A 312 -37.62 -11.08 22.39
CA HIS A 312 -37.62 -10.68 20.99
C HIS A 312 -36.92 -11.86 20.29
N ASP A 313 -37.60 -12.86 19.76
CA ASP A 313 -38.74 -12.79 18.84
C ASP A 313 -38.59 -11.61 17.87
N ARG A 314 -37.46 -11.64 17.17
CA ARG A 314 -37.38 -11.17 15.79
C ARG A 314 -36.77 -12.26 14.93
N ASP A 315 -37.68 -13.15 14.54
CA ASP A 315 -37.81 -13.62 13.17
C ASP A 315 -37.19 -12.62 12.18
N ARG A 316 -36.01 -12.97 11.68
CA ARG A 316 -35.63 -12.63 10.32
C ARG A 316 -34.90 -13.81 9.71
N ASP A 317 -35.71 -14.82 9.46
CA ASP A 317 -35.69 -15.55 8.20
C ASP A 317 -35.19 -14.69 7.04
N ARG A 318 -34.15 -15.20 6.37
CA ARG A 318 -33.74 -15.02 4.96
C ARG A 318 -32.24 -14.78 4.83
N ASN A 319 -31.45 -15.85 4.93
CA ASN A 319 -30.76 -16.37 3.74
C ASN A 319 -30.03 -17.69 4.03
N ASP A 320 -30.80 -18.67 4.51
CA ASP A 320 -30.47 -20.08 4.33
C ASP A 320 -30.85 -20.49 2.88
N ARG A 321 -30.06 -20.00 1.92
CA ARG A 321 -30.08 -20.49 0.53
C ARG A 321 -28.75 -21.18 0.26
N GLY A 322 -28.66 -22.40 0.80
CA GLY A 322 -28.29 -23.58 0.05
C GLY A 322 -27.08 -23.47 -0.87
N HIS A 323 -25.95 -23.99 -0.41
CA HIS A 323 -25.17 -24.89 -1.24
C HIS A 323 -24.46 -25.97 -0.42
N LYS A 324 -25.29 -26.90 0.07
CA LYS A 324 -24.89 -28.31 0.13
C LYS A 324 -24.69 -28.78 -1.31
N ARG A 325 -23.44 -28.98 -1.71
CA ARG A 325 -23.10 -29.98 -2.71
C ARG A 325 -22.05 -30.89 -2.12
N ASP A 326 -22.58 -31.96 -1.54
CA ASP A 326 -21.95 -33.26 -1.46
C ASP A 326 -21.07 -33.52 -2.68
N ARG A 327 -19.76 -33.68 -2.43
CA ARG A 327 -18.89 -34.47 -3.29
C ARG A 327 -17.97 -35.32 -2.42
N SER A 328 -18.62 -36.23 -1.71
CA SER A 328 -18.14 -37.59 -1.51
C SER A 328 -17.77 -38.18 -2.88
N ARG A 329 -16.46 -38.18 -3.19
CA ARG A 329 -15.88 -39.07 -4.19
C ARG A 329 -14.71 -39.81 -3.57
N SER A 330 -15.10 -40.93 -2.97
CA SER A 330 -14.33 -42.16 -2.89
C SER A 330 -13.50 -42.39 -4.15
N ARG A 331 -12.17 -42.46 -3.97
CA ARG A 331 -11.19 -43.24 -4.73
C ARG A 331 -10.00 -43.35 -3.77
N ASP A 332 -9.75 -44.42 -3.02
CA ASP A 332 -9.97 -45.84 -3.28
C ASP A 332 -9.64 -46.24 -4.72
N ARG A 333 -8.34 -46.32 -5.02
CA ARG A 333 -7.73 -47.38 -5.85
C ARG A 333 -6.21 -47.19 -5.98
N ARG A 334 -5.51 -48.25 -5.57
CA ARG A 334 -4.12 -48.65 -5.86
C ARG A 334 -3.08 -48.07 -4.90
N ASP A 335 -2.37 -48.82 -4.05
CA ASP A 335 -2.18 -50.27 -3.88
C ASP A 335 -1.96 -51.07 -5.17
N ARG A 336 -0.74 -51.00 -5.71
CA ARG A 336 -0.02 -52.14 -6.32
C ARG A 336 1.35 -51.69 -6.85
N ARG A 337 2.38 -52.32 -6.27
CA ARG A 337 3.52 -52.96 -6.96
C ARG A 337 4.35 -52.09 -7.92
N ASP A 338 5.57 -51.76 -7.50
CA ASP A 338 6.79 -52.43 -8.01
C ASP A 338 7.94 -52.05 -7.06
N SER A 339 8.64 -52.95 -6.36
CA SER A 339 9.40 -54.13 -6.81
C SER A 339 10.47 -53.82 -7.85
N ARG A 340 11.72 -53.92 -7.37
CA ARG A 340 12.92 -54.41 -8.07
C ARG A 340 13.65 -53.46 -9.03
N GLY A 341 14.91 -53.23 -8.71
CA GLY A 341 15.96 -53.18 -9.73
C GLY A 341 17.13 -52.29 -9.37
N ARG A 342 18.21 -52.93 -8.90
CA ARG A 342 19.64 -52.62 -9.05
C ARG A 342 20.10 -51.18 -9.24
#